data_AF-A0A7V3D4X2-F1
#
_entry.id   AF-A0A7V3D4X2-F1
#
_cell.length_a   1.000
_cell.length_b   1.000
_cell.length_c   1.000
_cell.angle_alpha   90.00
_cell.angle_beta   90.00
_cell.angle_gamma   90.00
#
_symmetry.space_group_name_H-M   'P 1'
#
loop_
_entity.id
_entity.type
_entity.pdbx_description
1 polymer ?
#
loop_
_entity_poly.entity_id
_entity_poly.type
_entity_poly.pdbx_seq_one_letter_code
_entity_poly.pdbx_strand_id
1 'polypeptide(L)'
;AEPLLKSSDPNFRPVDLTFGPDGALYVCDWFNPVIAHIAIPLRDPSRDRTRGRIWRITYRDRPLVPRARIDGASIPELLELLKAYEYRTREQARLELRRHDTRKVTTELKHWIARLDRTDRDYQHHLLEALWVHQHHDVVNEELLRLLLRSPEPRARAAATRVLCYWRDRVKEPLELLRVQVNDEHPRVRLEAVRALSFFHSKQARDIAVQARSHPLDYYLEYTLKETLETLDERLQR
;
A
#
# COMPACT_ATOMS: atom_id res chain seq x y z
N ALA A 1 -19.50 9.05 18.95
CA ALA A 1 -18.05 9.28 19.18
C ALA A 1 -17.83 10.76 19.44
N GLU A 2 -16.99 11.13 20.39
CA GLU A 2 -16.62 12.53 20.66
C GLU A 2 -15.67 13.07 19.55
N PRO A 3 -15.78 14.34 19.16
CA PRO A 3 -14.94 14.91 18.11
C PRO A 3 -13.51 15.13 18.60
N LEU A 4 -12.52 14.69 17.82
CA LEU A 4 -11.10 14.86 18.12
C LEU A 4 -10.66 16.34 18.16
N LEU A 5 -11.22 17.17 17.29
CA LEU A 5 -10.94 18.60 17.20
C LEU A 5 -12.25 19.35 16.93
N LYS A 6 -12.54 20.33 17.78
CA LYS A 6 -13.67 21.25 17.62
C LYS A 6 -13.20 22.66 17.93
N SER A 7 -13.60 23.62 17.11
CA SER A 7 -13.30 25.03 17.33
C SER A 7 -14.59 25.84 17.39
N SER A 8 -14.63 26.84 18.27
CA SER A 8 -15.70 27.85 18.32
C SER A 8 -15.45 29.01 17.35
N ASP A 9 -14.26 29.07 16.73
CA ASP A 9 -13.88 30.10 15.79
C ASP A 9 -14.66 29.93 14.47
N PRO A 10 -15.49 30.92 14.06
CA PRO A 10 -16.30 30.81 12.86
C PRO A 10 -15.45 30.72 11.59
N ASN A 11 -14.17 31.09 11.62
CA ASN A 11 -13.25 31.01 10.49
C ASN A 11 -12.44 29.71 10.47
N PHE A 12 -12.62 28.81 11.44
CA PHE A 12 -11.99 27.49 11.42
C PHE A 12 -12.54 26.62 10.27
N ARG A 13 -11.65 26.24 9.35
CA ARG A 13 -11.94 25.52 8.10
C ARG A 13 -10.85 24.45 7.87
N PRO A 14 -10.90 23.31 8.58
CA PRO A 14 -9.99 22.21 8.32
C PRO A 14 -10.26 21.67 6.91
N VAL A 15 -9.23 21.66 6.07
CA VAL A 15 -9.33 21.24 4.66
C VAL A 15 -8.56 19.96 4.36
N ASP A 16 -7.56 19.64 5.19
CA ASP A 16 -6.75 18.45 5.02
C ASP A 16 -6.15 17.97 6.35
N LEU A 17 -5.81 16.68 6.41
CA LEU A 17 -5.12 16.07 7.53
C LEU A 17 -4.10 15.04 7.05
N THR A 18 -2.98 14.94 7.76
CA THR A 18 -1.95 13.94 7.45
C THR A 18 -1.14 13.59 8.69
N PHE A 19 -0.57 12.37 8.72
CA PHE A 19 0.39 12.00 9.76
C PHE A 19 1.80 12.43 9.36
N GLY A 20 2.44 13.21 10.23
CA GLY A 20 3.81 13.68 10.02
C GLY A 20 4.87 12.61 10.30
N PRO A 21 6.15 12.90 9.99
CA PRO A 21 7.27 11.97 10.20
C PRO A 21 7.56 11.67 11.68
N ASP A 22 7.04 12.48 12.59
CA ASP A 22 7.06 12.30 14.04
C ASP A 22 5.86 11.51 14.57
N GLY A 23 4.95 11.07 13.69
CA GLY A 23 3.72 10.35 14.04
C GLY A 23 2.60 11.22 14.60
N ALA A 24 2.76 12.56 14.62
CA ALA A 24 1.70 13.48 15.02
C ALA A 24 0.68 13.65 13.88
N LEU A 25 -0.58 13.94 14.24
CA LEU A 25 -1.61 14.29 13.26
C LEU A 25 -1.53 15.80 12.99
N TYR A 26 -1.25 16.17 11.74
CA TYR A 26 -1.27 17.54 11.27
C TYR A 26 -2.60 17.84 10.60
N VAL A 27 -3.23 18.97 10.95
CA VAL A 27 -4.46 19.45 10.31
C VAL A 27 -4.17 20.81 9.69
N CYS A 28 -4.37 20.90 8.38
CA CYS A 28 -4.32 22.15 7.64
C CYS A 28 -5.68 22.83 7.73
N ASP A 29 -5.69 24.03 8.29
CA ASP A 29 -6.86 24.87 8.41
C ASP A 29 -6.67 26.10 7.52
N TRP A 30 -7.56 26.24 6.53
CA TRP A 30 -7.52 27.34 5.58
C TRP A 30 -7.80 28.70 6.23
N PHE A 31 -8.43 28.72 7.42
CA PHE A 31 -8.71 29.91 8.22
C PHE A 31 -9.29 31.08 7.40
N ASN A 32 -10.41 30.84 6.72
CA ASN A 32 -10.99 31.85 5.81
C ASN A 32 -12.42 32.24 6.22
N PRO A 33 -12.71 33.53 6.42
CA PRO A 33 -14.07 34.01 6.68
C PRO A 33 -15.00 33.83 5.47
N VAL A 34 -14.47 33.80 4.24
CA VAL A 34 -15.26 33.74 3.01
C VAL A 34 -15.08 32.40 2.31
N ILE A 35 -16.17 31.61 2.25
CA ILE A 35 -16.18 30.27 1.60
C ILE A 35 -16.84 30.32 0.22
N ALA A 36 -17.96 31.05 0.10
CA ALA A 36 -18.81 30.98 -1.08
C ALA A 36 -18.28 31.86 -2.21
N HIS A 37 -18.33 31.37 -3.45
CA HIS A 37 -18.01 32.14 -4.66
C HIS A 37 -19.24 32.82 -5.29
N ILE A 38 -20.46 32.45 -4.85
CA ILE A 38 -21.73 32.94 -5.41
C ILE A 38 -22.22 34.20 -4.68
N ALA A 39 -22.16 34.21 -3.35
CA ALA A 39 -22.71 35.29 -2.52
C ALA A 39 -21.75 36.47 -2.29
N ILE A 40 -20.44 36.24 -2.45
CA ILE A 40 -19.39 37.23 -2.14
C ILE A 40 -18.46 37.36 -3.35
N PRO A 41 -18.21 38.58 -3.86
CA PRO A 41 -17.33 38.80 -5.01
C PRO A 41 -15.97 38.10 -4.87
N LEU A 42 -15.40 37.62 -5.98
CA LEU A 42 -14.09 36.94 -5.97
C LEU A 42 -12.94 37.85 -5.52
N ARG A 43 -13.11 39.18 -5.61
CA ARG A 43 -12.12 40.19 -5.19
C ARG A 43 -12.46 40.85 -3.85
N ASP A 44 -13.39 40.28 -3.08
CA ASP A 44 -13.73 40.81 -1.77
C ASP A 44 -12.48 40.84 -0.86
N PRO A 45 -12.15 41.97 -0.21
CA PRO A 45 -10.95 42.11 0.60
C PRO A 45 -10.95 41.23 1.86
N SER A 46 -12.12 40.73 2.29
CA SER A 46 -12.21 39.80 3.40
C SER A 46 -11.74 38.37 3.05
N ARG A 47 -11.54 38.06 1.77
CA ARG A 47 -10.95 36.79 1.33
C ARG A 47 -9.46 36.75 1.71
N ASP A 48 -9.14 35.99 2.75
CA ASP A 48 -7.76 35.79 3.15
C ASP A 48 -7.06 34.84 2.18
N ARG A 49 -5.89 35.25 1.68
CA ARG A 49 -5.05 34.48 0.77
C ARG A 49 -3.65 34.24 1.32
N THR A 50 -3.39 34.70 2.54
CA THR A 50 -2.04 34.83 3.11
C THR A 50 -1.88 34.08 4.42
N ARG A 51 -2.98 33.88 5.17
CA ARG A 51 -2.97 33.24 6.47
C ARG A 51 -3.70 31.90 6.43
N GLY A 52 -3.24 31.01 7.28
CA GLY A 52 -3.77 29.67 7.52
C GLY A 52 -3.24 29.19 8.87
N ARG A 53 -3.73 28.05 9.35
CA ARG A 53 -3.22 27.42 10.58
C ARG A 53 -2.83 25.99 10.31
N ILE A 54 -1.74 25.55 10.91
CA ILE A 54 -1.34 24.15 10.96
C ILE A 54 -1.42 23.71 12.41
N TRP A 55 -2.33 22.79 12.69
CA TRP A 55 -2.47 22.19 14.01
C TRP A 55 -1.65 20.91 14.05
N ARG A 56 -0.74 20.80 15.02
CA ARG A 56 -0.03 19.54 15.32
C ARG A 56 -0.66 18.91 16.56
N ILE A 57 -1.34 17.80 16.37
CA ILE A 57 -2.08 17.09 17.42
C ILE A 57 -1.27 15.86 17.85
N THR A 58 -0.98 15.80 19.14
CA THR A 58 -0.22 14.71 19.78
C THR A 58 -0.96 14.22 21.02
N TYR A 59 -0.77 12.94 21.37
CA TYR A 59 -1.24 12.40 22.64
C TYR A 59 -0.14 12.57 23.70
N ARG A 60 -0.48 13.14 24.86
CA ARG A 60 0.51 13.59 25.86
C ARG A 60 1.44 12.47 26.33
N ASP A 61 0.89 11.29 26.54
CA ASP A 61 1.64 10.16 27.11
C ASP A 61 2.15 9.18 26.04
N ARG A 62 2.10 9.57 24.76
CA ARG A 62 2.63 8.77 23.65
C ARG A 62 3.87 9.45 23.10
N PRO A 63 5.05 8.83 23.16
CA PRO A 63 6.24 9.38 22.56
C PRO A 63 6.06 9.52 21.04
N LEU A 64 6.70 10.56 20.49
CA LEU A 64 6.78 10.75 19.04
C LEU A 64 7.63 9.66 18.40
N VAL A 65 7.36 9.41 17.12
CA VAL A 65 8.19 8.52 16.31
C VAL A 65 9.58 9.16 16.15
N PRO A 66 10.67 8.44 16.50
CA PRO A 66 12.02 8.92 16.27
C PRO A 66 12.28 9.13 14.77
N ARG A 67 12.89 10.25 14.41
CA ARG A 67 13.25 10.52 13.02
C ARG A 67 14.37 9.57 12.59
N ALA A 68 14.07 8.66 11.67
CA ALA A 68 15.07 7.82 11.04
C ALA A 68 16.04 8.64 10.17
N ARG A 69 17.33 8.28 10.20
CA ARG A 69 18.35 8.81 9.28
C ARG A 69 18.32 7.98 8.01
N ILE A 70 17.86 8.58 6.91
CA ILE A 70 17.77 7.93 5.59
C ILE A 70 18.84 8.50 4.66
N ASP A 71 18.94 9.82 4.59
CA ASP A 71 19.98 10.48 3.80
C ASP A 71 21.38 10.11 4.33
N GLY A 72 22.21 9.62 3.41
CA GLY A 72 23.56 9.13 3.69
C GLY A 72 23.64 7.80 4.46
N ALA A 73 22.52 7.11 4.71
CA ALA A 73 22.55 5.77 5.29
C ALA A 73 23.07 4.74 4.28
N SER A 74 23.74 3.71 4.78
CA SER A 74 24.17 2.57 3.97
C SER A 74 23.00 1.63 3.63
N ILE A 75 23.16 0.79 2.60
CA ILE A 75 22.14 -0.19 2.21
C ILE A 75 21.72 -1.09 3.40
N PRO A 76 22.64 -1.67 4.21
CA PRO A 76 22.23 -2.46 5.37
C PRO A 76 21.42 -1.67 6.41
N GLU A 77 21.78 -0.40 6.66
CA GLU A 77 21.03 0.46 7.59
C GLU A 77 19.62 0.76 7.04
N LEU A 78 19.49 1.06 5.74
CA LEU A 78 18.20 1.26 5.08
C LEU A 78 17.31 0.02 5.13
N LEU A 79 17.90 -1.18 4.99
CA LEU A 79 17.17 -2.44 5.12
C LEU A 79 16.64 -2.66 6.53
N GLU A 80 17.39 -2.27 7.57
CA GLU A 80 16.88 -2.32 8.96
C GLU A 80 15.71 -1.36 9.19
N LEU A 81 15.66 -0.21 8.50
CA LEU A 81 14.52 0.72 8.56
C LEU A 81 13.22 0.11 8.00
N LEU A 82 13.29 -0.96 7.20
CA LEU A 82 12.10 -1.71 6.74
C LEU A 82 11.39 -2.45 7.88
N LYS A 83 11.98 -2.52 9.09
CA LYS A 83 11.35 -3.07 10.29
C LYS A 83 10.58 -2.05 11.11
N ALA A 84 10.64 -0.76 10.76
CA ALA A 84 9.89 0.29 11.45
C ALA A 84 8.40 -0.05 11.50
N TYR A 85 7.71 0.35 12.58
CA TYR A 85 6.28 0.09 12.76
C TYR A 85 5.41 0.91 11.79
N GLU A 86 5.76 2.17 11.58
CA GLU A 86 5.05 3.11 10.72
C GLU A 86 5.45 3.01 9.25
N TYR A 87 4.46 3.09 8.37
CA TYR A 87 4.62 2.96 6.92
C TYR A 87 5.61 3.98 6.34
N ARG A 88 5.61 5.22 6.84
CA ARG A 88 6.38 6.33 6.25
C ARG A 88 7.89 6.06 6.25
N THR A 89 8.45 5.59 7.35
CA THR A 89 9.89 5.27 7.43
C THR A 89 10.27 4.18 6.44
N ARG A 90 9.45 3.11 6.37
CA ARG A 90 9.66 2.01 5.43
C ARG A 90 9.56 2.48 3.97
N GLU A 91 8.56 3.29 3.64
CA GLU A 91 8.39 3.86 2.30
C GLU A 91 9.60 4.70 1.88
N GLN A 92 10.05 5.61 2.75
CA GLN A 92 11.20 6.45 2.45
C GLN A 92 12.49 5.63 2.32
N ALA A 93 12.67 4.59 3.14
CA ALA A 93 13.79 3.66 3.00
C ALA A 93 13.74 2.90 1.67
N ARG A 94 12.57 2.40 1.24
CA ARG A 94 12.40 1.75 -0.08
C ARG A 94 12.64 2.70 -1.25
N LEU A 95 12.28 3.97 -1.12
CA LEU A 95 12.55 5.00 -2.12
C LEU A 95 14.04 5.31 -2.22
N GLU A 96 14.74 5.38 -1.09
CA GLU A 96 16.19 5.59 -1.07
C GLU A 96 16.93 4.37 -1.65
N LEU A 97 16.57 3.15 -1.21
CA LEU A 97 17.12 1.90 -1.76
C LEU A 97 17.04 1.85 -3.29
N ARG A 98 15.92 2.32 -3.88
CA ARG A 98 15.73 2.38 -5.34
C ARG A 98 16.76 3.27 -6.06
N ARG A 99 17.39 4.22 -5.38
CA ARG A 99 18.44 5.11 -5.93
C ARG A 99 19.81 4.44 -5.96
N HIS A 100 20.01 3.35 -5.22
CA HIS A 100 21.25 2.60 -5.21
C HIS A 100 21.32 1.57 -6.34
N ASP A 101 22.54 1.10 -6.61
CA ASP A 101 22.78 0.04 -7.60
C ASP A 101 21.98 -1.23 -7.28
N THR A 102 21.21 -1.70 -8.27
CA THR A 102 20.33 -2.87 -8.12
C THR A 102 21.05 -4.13 -7.68
N ARG A 103 22.26 -4.41 -8.18
CA ARG A 103 23.01 -5.63 -7.80
C ARG A 103 23.48 -5.55 -6.35
N LYS A 104 23.95 -4.38 -5.90
CA LYS A 104 24.33 -4.15 -4.50
C LYS A 104 23.14 -4.32 -3.56
N VAL A 105 22.01 -3.68 -3.88
CA VAL A 105 20.79 -3.78 -3.04
C VAL A 105 20.29 -5.22 -2.96
N THR A 106 20.14 -5.90 -4.09
CA THR A 106 19.64 -7.29 -4.10
C THR A 106 20.60 -8.28 -3.41
N THR A 107 21.91 -8.04 -3.46
CA THR A 107 22.89 -8.84 -2.71
C THR A 107 22.74 -8.66 -1.21
N GLU A 108 22.73 -7.41 -0.73
CA GLU A 108 22.55 -7.13 0.70
C GLU A 108 21.17 -7.55 1.22
N LEU A 109 20.13 -7.41 0.39
CA LEU A 109 18.78 -7.86 0.71
C LEU A 109 18.75 -9.38 0.93
N LYS A 110 19.46 -10.17 0.13
CA LYS A 110 19.59 -11.62 0.34
C LYS A 110 20.21 -11.93 1.71
N HIS A 111 21.28 -11.23 2.09
CA HIS A 111 21.91 -11.38 3.40
C HIS A 111 21.00 -10.91 4.55
N TRP A 112 20.19 -9.88 4.31
CA TRP A 112 19.23 -9.36 5.27
C TRP A 112 18.10 -10.35 5.52
N ILE A 113 17.49 -10.91 4.47
CA ILE A 113 16.44 -11.95 4.57
C ILE A 113 16.96 -13.17 5.35
N ALA A 114 18.18 -13.63 5.06
CA ALA A 114 18.77 -14.79 5.74
C ALA A 114 19.00 -14.59 7.24
N ARG A 115 19.07 -13.34 7.71
CA ARG A 115 19.27 -12.97 9.12
C ARG A 115 17.96 -12.62 9.85
N LEU A 116 16.82 -12.64 9.17
CA LEU A 116 15.53 -12.37 9.82
C LEU A 116 15.21 -13.46 10.85
N ASP A 117 14.74 -13.02 12.02
CA ASP A 117 14.24 -13.92 13.06
C ASP A 117 12.89 -14.50 12.63
N ARG A 118 12.86 -15.82 12.41
CA ARG A 118 11.66 -16.55 11.98
C ARG A 118 10.57 -16.62 13.07
N THR A 119 10.92 -16.33 14.32
CA THR A 119 10.01 -16.29 15.46
C THR A 119 9.43 -14.91 15.71
N ASP A 120 9.92 -13.87 15.01
CA ASP A 120 9.37 -12.53 15.09
C ASP A 120 7.91 -12.53 14.58
N ARG A 121 7.01 -11.90 15.35
CA ARG A 121 5.60 -11.74 14.98
C ARG A 121 5.43 -11.03 13.63
N ASP A 122 6.35 -10.15 13.28
CA ASP A 122 6.34 -9.33 12.08
C ASP A 122 7.18 -9.95 10.94
N TYR A 123 7.68 -11.19 11.12
CA TYR A 123 8.52 -11.90 10.13
C TYR A 123 7.91 -11.91 8.72
N GLN A 124 6.62 -12.21 8.60
CA GLN A 124 5.91 -12.23 7.30
C GLN A 124 5.85 -10.84 6.66
N HIS A 125 5.75 -9.79 7.49
CA HIS A 125 5.79 -8.41 7.01
C HIS A 125 7.20 -8.04 6.51
N HIS A 126 8.26 -8.45 7.21
CA HIS A 126 9.63 -8.21 6.78
C HIS A 126 9.97 -8.91 5.46
N LEU A 127 9.49 -10.15 5.25
CA LEU A 127 9.61 -10.82 3.97
C LEU A 127 8.85 -10.08 2.85
N LEU A 128 7.66 -9.55 3.16
CA LEU A 128 6.89 -8.75 2.20
C LEU A 128 7.60 -7.45 1.82
N GLU A 129 8.22 -6.78 2.79
CA GLU A 129 9.06 -5.61 2.55
C GLU A 129 10.21 -5.94 1.59
N ALA A 130 10.87 -7.09 1.78
CA ALA A 130 11.87 -7.57 0.83
C ALA A 130 11.31 -7.84 -0.58
N LEU A 131 10.11 -8.42 -0.69
CA LEU A 131 9.46 -8.65 -1.98
C LEU A 131 9.18 -7.33 -2.71
N TRP A 132 8.77 -6.28 -2.00
CA TRP A 132 8.58 -4.96 -2.58
C TRP A 132 9.89 -4.28 -2.97
N VAL A 133 10.99 -4.49 -2.23
CA VAL A 133 12.32 -4.03 -2.66
C VAL A 133 12.70 -4.68 -3.99
N HIS A 134 12.50 -6.00 -4.14
CA HIS A 134 12.69 -6.68 -5.42
C HIS A 134 11.84 -6.06 -6.55
N GLN A 135 10.58 -5.72 -6.26
CA GLN A 135 9.68 -5.05 -7.21
C GLN A 135 10.17 -3.65 -7.60
N HIS A 136 10.66 -2.85 -6.65
CA HIS A 136 11.19 -1.50 -6.91
C HIS A 136 12.42 -1.51 -7.82
N HIS A 137 13.22 -2.58 -7.76
CA HIS A 137 14.40 -2.79 -8.61
C HIS A 137 14.09 -3.58 -9.89
N ASP A 138 12.83 -3.94 -10.13
CA ASP A 138 12.38 -4.76 -11.26
C ASP A 138 13.12 -6.13 -11.40
N VAL A 139 13.48 -6.72 -10.26
CA VAL A 139 14.15 -8.04 -10.19
C VAL A 139 13.16 -9.06 -9.65
N VAL A 140 12.76 -10.02 -10.49
CA VAL A 140 11.83 -11.09 -10.10
C VAL A 140 12.53 -12.06 -9.15
N ASN A 141 12.01 -12.16 -7.93
CA ASN A 141 12.35 -13.21 -6.98
C ASN A 141 11.17 -14.17 -6.83
N GLU A 142 11.11 -15.17 -7.70
CA GLU A 142 9.99 -16.12 -7.75
C GLU A 142 9.90 -16.99 -6.50
N GLU A 143 11.03 -17.35 -5.89
CA GLU A 143 11.08 -18.15 -4.66
C GLU A 143 10.42 -17.41 -3.50
N LEU A 144 10.82 -16.15 -3.27
CA LEU A 144 10.22 -15.30 -2.23
C LEU A 144 8.74 -15.01 -2.50
N LEU A 145 8.37 -14.79 -3.77
CA LEU A 145 6.98 -14.62 -4.16
C LEU A 145 6.14 -15.86 -3.80
N ARG A 146 6.60 -17.06 -4.18
CA ARG A 146 5.89 -18.32 -3.89
C ARG A 146 5.76 -18.58 -2.40
N LEU A 147 6.79 -18.25 -1.62
CA LEU A 147 6.74 -18.31 -0.16
C LEU A 147 5.61 -17.41 0.39
N LEU A 148 5.54 -16.14 -0.05
CA LEU A 148 4.57 -15.18 0.46
C LEU A 148 3.13 -15.43 -0.03
N LEU A 149 2.94 -16.03 -1.20
CA LEU A 149 1.62 -16.50 -1.66
C LEU A 149 1.02 -17.58 -0.74
N ARG A 150 1.85 -18.23 0.09
CA ARG A 150 1.48 -19.25 1.08
C ARG A 150 1.69 -18.78 2.52
N SER A 151 1.91 -17.48 2.73
CA SER A 151 2.09 -16.92 4.07
C SER A 151 0.90 -17.22 4.99
N PRO A 152 1.11 -17.51 6.29
CA PRO A 152 0.01 -17.59 7.24
C PRO A 152 -0.70 -16.24 7.42
N GLU A 153 -0.05 -15.12 7.08
CA GLU A 153 -0.65 -13.79 7.16
C GLU A 153 -1.42 -13.45 5.87
N PRO A 154 -2.75 -13.34 5.89
CA PRO A 154 -3.55 -13.08 4.69
C PRO A 154 -3.23 -11.74 4.03
N ARG A 155 -2.77 -10.73 4.77
CA ARG A 155 -2.33 -9.45 4.19
C ARG A 155 -1.07 -9.63 3.33
N ALA A 156 -0.15 -10.51 3.74
CA ALA A 156 1.04 -10.84 2.97
C ALA A 156 0.68 -11.64 1.71
N ARG A 157 -0.24 -12.61 1.81
CA ARG A 157 -0.76 -13.33 0.64
C ARG A 157 -1.40 -12.38 -0.37
N ALA A 158 -2.27 -11.47 0.07
CA ALA A 158 -2.94 -10.50 -0.81
C ALA A 158 -1.92 -9.58 -1.53
N ALA A 159 -0.94 -9.06 -0.79
CA ALA A 159 0.11 -8.22 -1.37
C ALA A 159 1.00 -9.00 -2.35
N ALA A 160 1.36 -10.25 -2.04
CA ALA A 160 2.09 -11.12 -2.94
C ALA A 160 1.29 -11.44 -4.21
N THR A 161 -0.02 -11.68 -4.11
CA THR A 161 -0.92 -11.84 -5.27
C THR A 161 -0.89 -10.62 -6.18
N ARG A 162 -0.82 -9.41 -5.59
CA ARG A 162 -0.67 -8.17 -6.36
C ARG A 162 0.69 -8.12 -7.08
N VAL A 163 1.79 -8.48 -6.42
CA VAL A 163 3.12 -8.58 -7.05
C VAL A 163 3.12 -9.61 -8.19
N LEU A 164 2.53 -10.78 -7.99
CA LEU A 164 2.37 -11.83 -9.01
C LEU A 164 1.71 -11.28 -10.27
N CYS A 165 0.69 -10.43 -10.15
CA CYS A 165 0.06 -9.79 -11.30
C CYS A 165 1.06 -8.96 -12.11
N TYR A 166 1.93 -8.19 -11.45
CA TYR A 166 2.93 -7.35 -12.12
C TYR A 166 4.08 -8.16 -12.72
N TRP A 167 4.37 -9.35 -12.20
CA TRP A 167 5.40 -10.25 -12.70
C TRP A 167 4.86 -11.43 -13.52
N ARG A 168 3.58 -11.41 -13.90
CA ARG A 168 2.87 -12.54 -14.53
C ARG A 168 3.53 -13.08 -15.80
N ASP A 169 4.25 -12.24 -16.52
CA ASP A 169 4.98 -12.55 -17.75
C ASP A 169 6.36 -13.19 -17.50
N ARG A 170 6.87 -13.12 -16.26
CA ARG A 170 8.20 -13.58 -15.85
C ARG A 170 8.18 -14.64 -14.75
N VAL A 171 7.01 -15.05 -14.27
CA VAL A 171 6.81 -16.10 -13.27
C VAL A 171 6.24 -17.34 -13.94
N LYS A 172 6.70 -18.53 -13.55
CA LYS A 172 6.17 -19.79 -14.08
C LYS A 172 4.75 -20.06 -13.58
N GLU A 173 3.86 -20.44 -14.49
CA GLU A 173 2.49 -20.87 -14.20
C GLU A 173 1.67 -19.87 -13.34
N PRO A 174 1.62 -18.58 -13.74
CA PRO A 174 1.03 -17.52 -12.92
C PRO A 174 -0.49 -17.72 -12.72
N LEU A 175 -1.18 -18.32 -13.70
CA LEU A 175 -2.61 -18.64 -13.58
C LEU A 175 -2.88 -19.70 -12.50
N GLU A 176 -2.00 -20.68 -12.35
CA GLU A 176 -2.16 -21.74 -11.33
C GLU A 176 -1.88 -21.22 -9.94
N LEU A 177 -0.92 -20.30 -9.82
CA LEU A 177 -0.73 -19.54 -8.60
C LEU A 177 -1.98 -18.71 -8.25
N LEU A 178 -2.54 -17.96 -9.20
CA LEU A 178 -3.76 -17.17 -9.00
C LEU A 178 -4.97 -18.03 -8.67
N ARG A 179 -5.11 -19.23 -9.25
CA ARG A 179 -6.21 -20.16 -8.95
C ARG A 179 -6.27 -20.51 -7.48
N VAL A 180 -5.11 -20.70 -6.83
CA VAL A 180 -5.09 -20.96 -5.40
C VAL A 180 -5.53 -19.72 -4.62
N GLN A 181 -5.08 -18.52 -5.03
CA GLN A 181 -5.44 -17.27 -4.34
C GLN A 181 -6.92 -16.89 -4.51
N VAL A 182 -7.57 -17.24 -5.64
CA VAL A 182 -9.02 -17.08 -5.84
C VAL A 182 -9.83 -17.92 -4.85
N ASN A 183 -9.28 -19.05 -4.41
CA ASN A 183 -9.91 -19.97 -3.46
C ASN A 183 -9.41 -19.79 -2.02
N ASP A 184 -8.71 -18.69 -1.73
CA ASP A 184 -8.21 -18.39 -0.39
C ASP A 184 -9.37 -18.14 0.59
N GLU A 185 -9.19 -18.55 1.85
CA GLU A 185 -10.16 -18.32 2.93
C GLU A 185 -10.46 -16.82 3.14
N HIS A 186 -9.47 -15.95 2.91
CA HIS A 186 -9.56 -14.54 3.26
C HIS A 186 -10.05 -13.72 2.05
N PRO A 187 -11.15 -12.94 2.19
CA PRO A 187 -11.79 -12.24 1.08
C PRO A 187 -10.87 -11.26 0.35
N ARG A 188 -9.96 -10.59 1.06
CA ARG A 188 -8.96 -9.69 0.45
C ARG A 188 -7.98 -10.41 -0.50
N VAL A 189 -7.64 -11.67 -0.24
CA VAL A 189 -6.73 -12.43 -1.10
C VAL A 189 -7.45 -12.82 -2.39
N ARG A 190 -8.70 -13.31 -2.27
CA ARG A 190 -9.61 -13.53 -3.42
C ARG A 190 -9.78 -12.26 -4.24
N LEU A 191 -9.99 -11.15 -3.52
CA LEU A 191 -9.80 -9.75 -3.89
C LEU A 191 -8.80 -9.52 -5.03
N GLU A 192 -7.55 -9.58 -4.59
CA GLU A 192 -6.38 -9.31 -5.42
C GLU A 192 -6.20 -10.35 -6.53
N ALA A 193 -6.66 -11.59 -6.34
CA ALA A 193 -6.56 -12.66 -7.31
C ALA A 193 -7.52 -12.47 -8.49
N VAL A 194 -8.80 -12.19 -8.20
CA VAL A 194 -9.80 -11.87 -9.21
C VAL A 194 -9.37 -10.64 -10.00
N ARG A 195 -8.96 -9.57 -9.31
CA ARG A 195 -8.41 -8.35 -9.94
C ARG A 195 -7.20 -8.66 -10.84
N ALA A 196 -6.32 -9.58 -10.44
CA ALA A 196 -5.14 -9.93 -11.24
C ALA A 196 -5.50 -10.70 -12.52
N LEU A 197 -6.55 -11.51 -12.49
CA LEU A 197 -6.99 -12.30 -13.65
C LEU A 197 -7.44 -11.41 -14.82
N SER A 198 -7.96 -10.21 -14.56
CA SER A 198 -8.31 -9.24 -15.59
C SER A 198 -7.13 -8.77 -16.44
N PHE A 199 -5.87 -9.08 -16.07
CA PHE A 199 -4.67 -8.75 -16.83
C PHE A 199 -4.23 -9.84 -17.82
N PHE A 200 -4.97 -10.94 -17.92
CA PHE A 200 -4.72 -12.03 -18.86
C PHE A 200 -5.64 -11.96 -20.10
N HIS A 201 -5.37 -12.82 -21.08
CA HIS A 201 -6.09 -12.89 -22.36
C HIS A 201 -6.50 -14.33 -22.71
N SER A 202 -6.73 -15.17 -21.69
CA SER A 202 -7.00 -16.60 -21.90
C SER A 202 -8.34 -17.00 -21.29
N LYS A 203 -9.00 -17.97 -21.92
CA LYS A 203 -10.23 -18.57 -21.39
C LYS A 203 -10.01 -19.18 -20.00
N GLN A 204 -8.83 -19.76 -19.78
CA GLN A 204 -8.42 -20.28 -18.48
C GLN A 204 -8.48 -19.22 -17.38
N ALA A 205 -8.07 -17.96 -17.64
CA ALA A 205 -8.13 -16.89 -16.65
C ALA A 205 -9.59 -16.58 -16.23
N ARG A 206 -10.51 -16.59 -17.21
CA ARG A 206 -11.94 -16.43 -16.99
C ARG A 206 -12.52 -17.58 -16.18
N ASP A 207 -12.20 -18.81 -16.55
CA ASP A 207 -12.65 -20.02 -15.86
C ASP A 207 -12.18 -20.04 -14.40
N ILE A 208 -10.95 -19.57 -14.14
CA ILE A 208 -10.44 -19.39 -12.78
C ILE A 208 -11.20 -18.28 -12.04
N ALA A 209 -11.47 -17.12 -12.67
CA ALA A 209 -12.14 -16.01 -12.00
C ALA A 209 -13.53 -16.39 -11.48
N VAL A 210 -14.29 -17.20 -12.24
CA VAL A 210 -15.63 -17.66 -11.85
C VAL A 210 -15.59 -18.53 -10.58
N GLN A 211 -14.47 -19.20 -10.27
CA GLN A 211 -14.33 -20.01 -9.04
C GLN A 211 -14.51 -19.17 -7.77
N ALA A 212 -14.29 -17.86 -7.82
CA ALA A 212 -14.56 -16.97 -6.68
C ALA A 212 -16.01 -17.10 -6.17
N ARG A 213 -16.97 -17.44 -7.04
CA ARG A 213 -18.39 -17.64 -6.69
C ARG A 213 -18.64 -18.86 -5.80
N SER A 214 -17.67 -19.76 -5.65
CA SER A 214 -17.72 -20.87 -4.70
C SER A 214 -17.52 -20.43 -3.25
N HIS A 215 -17.21 -19.14 -3.02
CA HIS A 215 -17.00 -18.54 -1.70
C HIS A 215 -17.94 -17.35 -1.49
N PRO A 216 -18.19 -16.91 -0.24
CA PRO A 216 -18.93 -15.69 0.02
C PRO A 216 -18.28 -14.48 -0.68
N LEU A 217 -19.12 -13.71 -1.37
CA LEU A 217 -18.75 -12.48 -2.05
C LEU A 217 -19.28 -11.30 -1.24
N ASP A 218 -18.40 -10.34 -0.94
CA ASP A 218 -18.82 -9.02 -0.46
C ASP A 218 -19.01 -8.06 -1.65
N TYR A 219 -19.53 -6.87 -1.38
CA TYR A 219 -19.75 -5.84 -2.39
C TYR A 219 -18.53 -5.59 -3.29
N TYR A 220 -17.31 -5.60 -2.72
CA TYR A 220 -16.09 -5.33 -3.46
C TYR A 220 -15.71 -6.49 -4.38
N LEU A 221 -15.85 -7.72 -3.89
CA LEU A 221 -15.64 -8.95 -4.66
C LEU A 221 -16.65 -9.10 -5.80
N GLU A 222 -17.93 -8.83 -5.54
CA GLU A 222 -18.97 -8.85 -6.57
C GLU A 222 -18.67 -7.87 -7.70
N TYR A 223 -18.37 -6.61 -7.33
CA TYR A 223 -18.00 -5.58 -8.29
C TYR A 223 -16.74 -5.99 -9.07
N THR A 224 -15.67 -6.37 -8.38
CA THR A 224 -14.39 -6.71 -9.03
C THR A 224 -14.52 -7.93 -9.93
N LEU A 225 -15.32 -8.94 -9.55
CA LEU A 225 -15.58 -10.11 -10.36
C LEU A 225 -16.35 -9.74 -11.62
N LYS A 226 -17.39 -8.90 -11.50
CA LYS A 226 -18.15 -8.41 -12.65
C LYS A 226 -17.23 -7.72 -13.66
N GLU A 227 -16.49 -6.70 -13.23
CA GLU A 227 -15.59 -5.93 -14.11
C GLU A 227 -14.48 -6.82 -14.72
N THR A 228 -13.99 -7.80 -13.95
CA THR A 228 -12.99 -8.77 -14.42
C THR A 228 -13.55 -9.66 -15.53
N LEU A 229 -14.77 -10.17 -15.37
CA LEU A 229 -15.41 -11.03 -16.38
C LEU A 229 -15.73 -10.25 -17.65
N GLU A 230 -16.27 -9.02 -17.52
CA GLU A 230 -16.52 -8.14 -18.66
C GLU A 230 -15.22 -7.85 -19.43
N THR A 231 -14.16 -7.48 -18.72
CA THR A 231 -12.82 -7.25 -19.32
C THR A 231 -12.30 -8.49 -20.05
N LEU A 232 -12.45 -9.68 -19.47
CA LEU A 232 -11.97 -10.93 -20.07
C LEU A 232 -12.82 -11.33 -21.29
N ASP A 233 -14.14 -11.16 -21.22
CA ASP A 233 -15.06 -11.45 -22.33
C ASP A 233 -14.74 -10.55 -23.55
N GLU A 234 -14.49 -9.26 -23.34
CA GLU A 234 -14.04 -8.36 -24.41
C GLU A 234 -12.70 -8.79 -25.03
N ARG A 235 -11.76 -9.26 -24.21
CA ARG A 235 -10.43 -9.69 -24.68
C ARG A 235 -10.45 -11.01 -25.43
N LEU A 236 -11.40 -11.90 -25.13
CA LEU A 236 -11.56 -13.18 -25.82
C LEU A 236 -12.24 -13.05 -27.20
N GLN A 237 -12.88 -11.91 -27.46
CA GLN A 237 -13.50 -11.60 -28.75
C GLN A 237 -12.55 -10.95 -29.76
N ARG A 238 -11.39 -10.44 -29.30
CA ARG A 238 -10.35 -9.82 -30.14
C ARG A 238 -9.31 -10.84 -30.55
#